data_AF-A0A3C0EPE4-F1
#
_entry.id   AF-A0A3C0EPE4-F1
#
_cell.length_a   1.000
_cell.length_b   1.000
_cell.length_c   1.000
_cell.angle_alpha   90.00
_cell.angle_beta   90.00
_cell.angle_gamma   90.00
#
_symmetry.space_group_name_H-M   'P 1'
#
loop_
_entity.id
_entity.type
_entity.pdbx_description
1 polymer ?
#
loop_
_entity_poly.entity_id
_entity_poly.type
_entity_poly.pdbx_seq_one_letter_code
_entity_poly.pdbx_strand_id
1 'polypeptide(L)'
;MQISSGRPGTQRLRFERITLFADKAQGKYNTIIAGENGKTQVWLDQCVMLNKQGRWKGNVNVLGNRYVSYITGGLSTQLNNGPAARLMRNHRVEHITSDAFTSVAVAINSTVVDIDRGPTSAHPDFHQSHVAKPDQFNTNRILYNVRGIDCIAQGFFGLNLKDSAFVNCLYDKVQGNYYRSQYSGKLDHVLFFHITLPNQTWLWRSNLKTRNCYILNSLFQSMGTMKGADVLGVTISDTHIMGKNSMSKTAHLTVGSPMFINAQENNFAIPTSSPAAGNAPRLQTVPADINGKARQNDKVDRGAFIAE
;
A
#
# COMPACT_ATOMS: atom_id res chain seq x y z
N MET A 1 -15.75 -26.04 3.42
CA MET A 1 -14.66 -26.99 3.73
C MET A 1 -13.54 -26.24 4.43
N GLN A 2 -12.94 -26.81 5.48
CA GLN A 2 -11.80 -26.21 6.20
C GLN A 2 -10.56 -27.10 6.06
N ILE A 3 -9.39 -26.51 5.80
CA ILE A 3 -8.12 -27.24 5.66
C ILE A 3 -7.10 -26.64 6.64
N SER A 4 -6.44 -27.51 7.41
CA SER A 4 -5.38 -27.14 8.36
C SER A 4 -3.99 -27.14 7.70
N SER A 5 -2.94 -26.85 8.47
CA SER A 5 -1.58 -26.72 7.94
C SER A 5 -0.98 -28.02 7.39
N GLY A 6 -0.31 -27.95 6.23
CA GLY A 6 0.36 -29.08 5.59
C GLY A 6 1.41 -28.71 4.53
N ARG A 7 2.09 -29.74 3.99
CA ARG A 7 3.09 -29.66 2.90
C ARG A 7 2.63 -30.49 1.69
N PRO A 8 1.99 -29.88 0.70
CA PRO A 8 1.55 -30.58 -0.51
C PRO A 8 2.72 -30.89 -1.46
N GLY A 9 2.91 -32.17 -1.81
CA GLY A 9 3.97 -32.65 -2.71
C GLY A 9 3.70 -32.45 -4.22
N THR A 10 2.99 -31.38 -4.60
CA THR A 10 2.66 -31.05 -5.99
C THR A 10 3.19 -29.68 -6.38
N GLN A 11 3.42 -29.45 -7.66
CA GLN A 11 3.97 -28.21 -8.20
C GLN A 11 2.95 -27.08 -8.33
N ARG A 12 1.67 -27.41 -8.47
CA ARG A 12 0.59 -26.43 -8.69
C ARG A 12 -0.62 -26.77 -7.84
N LEU A 13 -1.06 -25.78 -7.09
CA LEU A 13 -2.20 -25.88 -6.19
C LEU A 13 -3.17 -24.76 -6.51
N ARG A 14 -4.45 -25.09 -6.58
CA ARG A 14 -5.52 -24.09 -6.55
C ARG A 14 -6.46 -24.43 -5.41
N PHE A 15 -6.72 -23.44 -4.57
CA PHE A 15 -7.76 -23.48 -3.56
C PHE A 15 -8.79 -22.43 -3.96
N GLU A 16 -10.06 -22.82 -3.97
CA GLU A 16 -11.15 -21.95 -4.41
C GLU A 16 -12.29 -21.98 -3.40
N ARG A 17 -12.75 -20.81 -2.94
CA ARG A 17 -13.90 -20.66 -2.03
C ARG A 17 -13.82 -21.54 -0.77
N ILE A 18 -12.64 -21.61 -0.14
CA ILE A 18 -12.44 -22.33 1.11
C ILE A 18 -11.84 -21.45 2.20
N THR A 19 -11.94 -21.92 3.45
CA THR A 19 -11.27 -21.30 4.59
C THR A 19 -10.01 -22.10 4.93
N LEU A 20 -8.88 -21.39 4.91
CA LEU A 20 -7.56 -21.85 5.32
C LEU A 20 -7.22 -21.17 6.64
N PHE A 21 -6.82 -21.93 7.66
CA PHE A 21 -6.56 -21.33 8.97
C PHE A 21 -5.36 -21.92 9.70
N ALA A 22 -4.76 -21.10 10.55
CA ALA A 22 -3.87 -21.54 11.61
C ALA A 22 -4.57 -21.39 12.96
N ASP A 23 -4.32 -22.34 13.86
CA ASP A 23 -4.87 -22.37 15.20
C ASP A 23 -3.78 -22.77 16.20
N LYS A 24 -2.73 -21.95 16.27
CA LYS A 24 -1.57 -22.20 17.13
C LYS A 24 -1.27 -20.97 17.97
N ALA A 25 -1.42 -21.12 19.29
CA ALA A 25 -1.30 -20.02 20.25
C ALA A 25 0.14 -19.51 20.42
N GLN A 26 1.14 -20.38 20.18
CA GLN A 26 2.56 -20.07 20.40
C GLN A 26 3.42 -20.57 19.25
N GLY A 27 4.55 -19.89 19.04
CA GLY A 27 5.54 -20.22 18.02
C GLY A 27 6.21 -18.96 17.47
N LYS A 28 7.52 -19.04 17.22
CA LYS A 28 8.26 -17.92 16.60
C LYS A 28 7.87 -17.71 15.15
N TYR A 29 7.37 -18.75 14.48
CA TYR A 29 6.96 -18.71 13.07
C TYR A 29 5.94 -19.80 12.81
N ASN A 30 4.73 -19.42 12.40
CA ASN A 30 3.68 -20.34 11.99
C ASN A 30 3.19 -19.99 10.58
N THR A 31 2.73 -21.01 9.87
CA THR A 31 2.26 -20.88 8.48
C THR A 31 0.94 -21.60 8.30
N ILE A 32 -0.01 -21.00 7.59
CA ILE A 32 -1.26 -21.69 7.25
C ILE A 32 -0.97 -22.79 6.22
N ILE A 33 -0.24 -22.49 5.14
CA ILE A 33 0.25 -23.49 4.19
C ILE A 33 1.75 -23.27 4.00
N ALA A 34 2.54 -24.35 3.95
CA ALA A 34 3.98 -24.28 3.70
C ALA A 34 4.36 -25.01 2.40
N GLY A 35 5.21 -24.39 1.57
CA GLY A 35 5.62 -24.91 0.27
C GLY A 35 7.03 -25.52 0.26
N GLU A 36 7.54 -25.80 -0.94
CA GLU A 36 8.89 -26.36 -1.16
C GLU A 36 9.84 -25.34 -1.80
N ASN A 37 10.18 -24.27 -1.06
CA ASN A 37 11.25 -23.32 -1.37
C ASN A 37 11.22 -22.75 -2.81
N GLY A 38 10.11 -22.13 -3.22
CA GLY A 38 9.99 -21.49 -4.54
C GLY A 38 9.50 -22.40 -5.66
N LYS A 39 9.43 -23.72 -5.44
CA LYS A 39 9.08 -24.67 -6.50
C LYS A 39 7.57 -24.85 -6.69
N THR A 40 6.77 -24.51 -5.68
CA THR A 40 5.32 -24.68 -5.72
C THR A 40 4.63 -23.36 -6.06
N GLN A 41 3.76 -23.42 -7.07
CA GLN A 41 2.81 -22.37 -7.39
C GLN A 41 1.50 -22.62 -6.66
N VAL A 42 0.94 -21.58 -6.04
CA VAL A 42 -0.35 -21.66 -5.36
C VAL A 42 -1.25 -20.52 -5.80
N TRP A 43 -2.48 -20.85 -6.17
CA TRP A 43 -3.52 -19.88 -6.45
C TRP A 43 -4.61 -19.99 -5.39
N LEU A 44 -4.79 -18.94 -4.61
CA LEU A 44 -5.86 -18.79 -3.64
C LEU A 44 -6.94 -17.88 -4.24
N ASP A 45 -8.08 -18.47 -4.59
CA ASP A 45 -9.16 -17.78 -5.29
C ASP A 45 -10.43 -17.73 -4.43
N GLN A 46 -10.86 -16.53 -4.05
CA GLN A 46 -11.99 -16.31 -3.14
C GLN A 46 -11.85 -17.07 -1.81
N CYS A 47 -10.62 -17.29 -1.34
CA CYS A 47 -10.35 -17.97 -0.08
C CYS A 47 -10.40 -16.99 1.10
N VAL A 48 -10.76 -17.53 2.27
CA VAL A 48 -10.57 -16.85 3.57
C VAL A 48 -9.34 -17.44 4.24
N MET A 49 -8.40 -16.59 4.64
CA MET A 49 -7.14 -16.98 5.29
C MET A 49 -7.07 -16.29 6.65
N LEU A 50 -7.11 -17.05 7.73
CA LEU A 50 -7.13 -16.45 9.07
C LEU A 50 -6.27 -17.16 10.11
N ASN A 51 -5.88 -16.40 11.13
CA ASN A 51 -5.39 -16.95 12.38
C ASN A 51 -6.53 -16.97 13.41
N LYS A 52 -6.93 -18.15 13.88
CA LYS A 52 -7.99 -18.27 14.88
C LYS A 52 -7.60 -17.70 16.25
N GLN A 53 -6.30 -17.55 16.50
CA GLN A 53 -5.78 -17.01 17.76
C GLN A 53 -5.73 -15.47 17.79
N GLY A 54 -6.08 -14.80 16.68
CA GLY A 54 -6.08 -13.35 16.56
C GLY A 54 -4.74 -12.75 16.09
N ARG A 55 -4.78 -11.51 15.57
CA ARG A 55 -3.62 -10.82 14.96
C ARG A 55 -2.37 -10.72 15.84
N TRP A 56 -2.54 -10.65 17.15
CA TRP A 56 -1.43 -10.49 18.09
C TRP A 56 -0.84 -11.81 18.62
N LYS A 57 -1.26 -12.98 18.10
CA LYS A 57 -0.81 -14.30 18.56
C LYS A 57 -0.18 -15.14 17.45
N GLY A 58 0.76 -16.01 17.82
CA GLY A 58 1.24 -17.11 16.98
C GLY A 58 2.16 -16.76 15.80
N ASN A 59 2.45 -15.50 15.50
CA ASN A 59 3.26 -15.08 14.34
C ASN A 59 2.91 -15.84 13.04
N VAL A 60 1.62 -15.78 12.65
CA VAL A 60 1.07 -16.56 11.55
C VAL A 60 1.25 -15.82 10.23
N ASN A 61 1.89 -16.50 9.29
CA ASN A 61 1.97 -16.14 7.89
C ASN A 61 1.01 -17.03 7.09
N VAL A 62 0.34 -16.49 6.07
CA VAL A 62 -0.51 -17.34 5.21
C VAL A 62 0.33 -18.39 4.49
N LEU A 63 1.45 -17.95 3.90
CA LEU A 63 2.27 -18.76 3.00
C LEU A 63 3.71 -18.87 3.52
N GLY A 64 4.11 -20.10 3.84
CA GLY A 64 5.46 -20.45 4.27
C GLY A 64 6.35 -20.97 3.15
N ASN A 65 7.67 -21.00 3.40
CA ASN A 65 8.67 -21.62 2.53
C ASN A 65 8.63 -21.14 1.06
N ARG A 66 8.43 -19.83 0.85
CA ARG A 66 8.56 -19.13 -0.45
C ARG A 66 7.68 -19.72 -1.57
N TYR A 67 6.36 -19.78 -1.39
CA TYR A 67 5.46 -20.04 -2.52
C TYR A 67 5.62 -19.00 -3.65
N VAL A 68 5.36 -19.42 -4.89
CA VAL A 68 4.99 -18.49 -5.98
C VAL A 68 3.48 -18.38 -5.98
N SER A 69 2.96 -17.37 -5.27
CA SER A 69 1.54 -17.26 -4.98
C SER A 69 0.79 -16.23 -5.83
N TYR A 70 -0.45 -16.57 -6.15
CA TYR A 70 -1.45 -15.71 -6.78
C TYR A 70 -2.68 -15.69 -5.88
N ILE A 71 -3.20 -14.51 -5.57
CA ILE A 71 -4.34 -14.32 -4.68
C ILE A 71 -5.38 -13.48 -5.41
N THR A 72 -6.60 -13.98 -5.56
CA THR A 72 -7.68 -13.28 -6.24
C THR A 72 -8.97 -13.36 -5.43
N GLY A 73 -9.62 -12.22 -5.13
CA GLY A 73 -10.83 -12.24 -4.29
C GLY A 73 -10.56 -12.69 -2.85
N GLY A 74 -11.59 -12.70 -2.00
CA GLY A 74 -11.51 -13.27 -0.66
C GLY A 74 -10.94 -12.33 0.40
N LEU A 75 -10.53 -12.91 1.54
CA LEU A 75 -10.16 -12.18 2.76
C LEU A 75 -8.94 -12.80 3.47
N SER A 76 -7.98 -11.98 3.84
CA SER A 76 -6.91 -12.30 4.80
C SER A 76 -7.16 -11.53 6.08
N THR A 77 -7.32 -12.22 7.22
CA THR A 77 -7.67 -11.53 8.49
C THR A 77 -7.02 -12.11 9.72
N GLN A 78 -6.84 -11.27 10.76
CA GLN A 78 -6.25 -11.65 12.04
C GLN A 78 -4.79 -12.10 11.92
N LEU A 79 -4.04 -11.59 10.94
CA LEU A 79 -2.68 -12.03 10.63
C LEU A 79 -1.63 -11.06 11.17
N ASN A 80 -0.37 -11.50 11.18
CA ASN A 80 0.74 -10.59 11.49
C ASN A 80 1.01 -9.64 10.34
N ASN A 81 1.09 -10.16 9.12
CA ASN A 81 1.31 -9.40 7.89
C ASN A 81 0.25 -9.78 6.85
N GLY A 82 0.06 -8.93 5.84
CA GLY A 82 -0.60 -9.30 4.59
C GLY A 82 0.15 -10.46 3.91
N PRO A 83 -0.56 -11.31 3.12
CA PRO A 83 0.07 -12.47 2.51
C PRO A 83 1.05 -12.07 1.40
N ALA A 84 2.16 -12.81 1.31
CA ALA A 84 3.10 -12.68 0.21
C ALA A 84 2.49 -13.18 -1.10
N ALA A 85 2.65 -12.45 -2.21
CA ALA A 85 2.11 -12.83 -3.51
C ALA A 85 2.88 -12.22 -4.68
N ARG A 86 2.93 -12.93 -5.82
CA ARG A 86 3.29 -12.32 -7.11
C ARG A 86 2.18 -11.40 -7.60
N LEU A 87 0.93 -11.83 -7.43
CA LEU A 87 -0.26 -11.04 -7.74
C LEU A 87 -1.27 -11.17 -6.59
N MET A 88 -1.78 -10.04 -6.14
CA MET A 88 -2.95 -9.94 -5.29
C MET A 88 -3.99 -9.06 -5.99
N ARG A 89 -5.17 -9.58 -6.32
CA ARG A 89 -6.20 -8.81 -7.02
C ARG A 89 -7.57 -8.92 -6.36
N ASN A 90 -8.29 -7.81 -6.24
CA ASN A 90 -9.64 -7.79 -5.67
C ASN A 90 -9.70 -8.41 -4.25
N HIS A 91 -8.63 -8.26 -3.45
CA HIS A 91 -8.51 -8.94 -2.15
C HIS A 91 -8.71 -7.95 -0.99
N ARG A 92 -9.29 -8.43 0.11
CA ARG A 92 -9.37 -7.69 1.37
C ARG A 92 -8.35 -8.22 2.37
N VAL A 93 -7.62 -7.32 3.02
CA VAL A 93 -6.74 -7.61 4.15
C VAL A 93 -7.27 -6.85 5.35
N GLU A 94 -7.56 -7.53 6.45
CA GLU A 94 -8.22 -6.93 7.61
C GLU A 94 -7.55 -7.33 8.91
N HIS A 95 -7.58 -6.44 9.90
CA HIS A 95 -7.14 -6.73 11.25
C HIS A 95 -5.76 -7.39 11.26
N ILE A 96 -4.75 -6.68 10.76
CA ILE A 96 -3.37 -7.16 10.79
C ILE A 96 -2.52 -6.37 11.77
N THR A 97 -1.40 -6.95 12.18
CA THR A 97 -0.50 -6.34 13.18
C THR A 97 0.56 -5.43 12.54
N SER A 98 1.05 -5.78 11.36
CA SER A 98 2.27 -5.24 10.77
C SER A 98 2.02 -4.86 9.31
N ASP A 99 2.85 -5.31 8.37
CA ASP A 99 2.84 -4.77 7.03
C ASP A 99 1.75 -5.38 6.15
N ALA A 100 1.04 -4.57 5.38
CA ALA A 100 0.06 -5.07 4.40
C ALA A 100 0.71 -5.48 3.08
N PHE A 101 1.56 -4.62 2.49
CA PHE A 101 2.11 -4.79 1.14
C PHE A 101 3.66 -4.80 1.08
N THR A 102 4.32 -5.60 1.91
CA THR A 102 5.79 -5.81 1.85
C THR A 102 6.19 -6.88 0.84
N SER A 103 5.47 -8.01 0.88
CA SER A 103 5.82 -9.22 0.13
C SER A 103 4.94 -9.45 -1.10
N VAL A 104 4.20 -8.43 -1.52
CA VAL A 104 3.38 -8.45 -2.73
C VAL A 104 4.12 -7.76 -3.87
N ALA A 105 4.28 -8.42 -5.02
CA ALA A 105 4.90 -7.79 -6.19
C ALA A 105 3.91 -6.88 -6.91
N VAL A 106 2.69 -7.38 -7.17
CA VAL A 106 1.62 -6.60 -7.81
C VAL A 106 0.34 -6.73 -6.98
N ALA A 107 -0.22 -5.61 -6.52
CA ALA A 107 -1.55 -5.55 -5.92
C ALA A 107 -2.49 -4.68 -6.77
N ILE A 108 -3.70 -5.17 -7.03
CA ILE A 108 -4.69 -4.50 -7.88
C ILE A 108 -6.06 -4.52 -7.21
N ASN A 109 -6.75 -3.39 -7.11
CA ASN A 109 -8.13 -3.33 -6.57
C ASN A 109 -8.27 -3.94 -5.17
N SER A 110 -7.25 -3.79 -4.32
CA SER A 110 -7.21 -4.42 -3.00
C SER A 110 -7.42 -3.40 -1.89
N THR A 111 -8.10 -3.82 -0.82
CA THR A 111 -8.40 -2.97 0.33
C THR A 111 -7.73 -3.53 1.58
N VAL A 112 -7.18 -2.63 2.38
CA VAL A 112 -6.65 -2.92 3.72
C VAL A 112 -7.49 -2.16 4.75
N VAL A 113 -7.91 -2.83 5.81
CA VAL A 113 -8.63 -2.22 6.93
C VAL A 113 -7.96 -2.62 8.24
N ASP A 114 -7.77 -1.65 9.13
CA ASP A 114 -7.34 -1.91 10.51
C ASP A 114 -5.96 -2.62 10.61
N ILE A 115 -4.91 -1.86 10.29
CA ILE A 115 -3.54 -2.20 10.71
C ILE A 115 -3.32 -1.67 12.12
N ASP A 116 -3.06 -2.55 13.08
CA ASP A 116 -2.75 -2.18 14.47
C ASP A 116 -1.77 -3.17 15.12
N ARG A 117 -0.56 -2.68 15.41
CA ARG A 117 0.48 -3.46 16.08
C ARG A 117 0.12 -3.87 17.51
N GLY A 118 -0.83 -3.17 18.13
CA GLY A 118 -1.23 -3.33 19.51
C GLY A 118 -0.03 -3.39 20.46
N PRO A 119 0.05 -4.40 21.33
CA PRO A 119 1.13 -4.52 22.31
C PRO A 119 2.44 -5.12 21.74
N THR A 120 2.50 -5.45 20.45
CA THR A 120 3.66 -6.12 19.86
C THR A 120 4.80 -5.15 19.55
N SER A 121 5.96 -5.66 19.14
CA SER A 121 7.07 -4.86 18.61
C SER A 121 7.05 -4.75 17.08
N ALA A 122 5.93 -5.07 16.44
CA ALA A 122 5.81 -5.03 14.99
C ALA A 122 5.94 -3.60 14.43
N HIS A 123 6.35 -3.51 13.17
CA HIS A 123 6.36 -2.27 12.40
C HIS A 123 5.09 -2.26 11.52
N PRO A 124 4.09 -1.41 11.79
CA PRO A 124 2.87 -1.39 11.00
C PRO A 124 3.02 -0.44 9.81
N ASP A 125 3.06 -1.00 8.60
CA ASP A 125 3.17 -0.24 7.34
C ASP A 125 2.10 -0.67 6.31
N PHE A 126 1.42 0.27 5.67
CA PHE A 126 0.54 -0.04 4.54
C PHE A 126 1.32 -0.62 3.36
N HIS A 127 2.42 0.03 3.00
CA HIS A 127 3.42 -0.50 2.09
C HIS A 127 4.79 -0.34 2.73
N GLN A 128 5.59 -1.41 2.70
CA GLN A 128 6.99 -1.35 3.09
C GLN A 128 7.87 -1.91 1.97
N SER A 129 8.84 -1.11 1.54
CA SER A 129 9.97 -1.62 0.77
C SER A 129 11.13 -1.96 1.71
N HIS A 130 11.28 -3.23 2.06
CA HIS A 130 12.39 -3.72 2.87
C HIS A 130 13.36 -4.57 2.03
N VAL A 131 14.65 -4.41 2.32
CA VAL A 131 15.74 -5.20 1.73
C VAL A 131 16.68 -5.66 2.83
N ALA A 132 17.21 -6.88 2.71
CA ALA A 132 18.11 -7.45 3.71
C ALA A 132 19.52 -6.82 3.65
N LYS A 133 19.95 -6.36 2.47
CA LYS A 133 21.28 -5.76 2.26
C LYS A 133 21.18 -4.28 1.89
N PRO A 134 22.08 -3.40 2.40
CA PRO A 134 21.99 -1.96 2.17
C PRO A 134 22.16 -1.50 0.72
N ASP A 135 22.72 -2.31 -0.16
CA ASP A 135 22.94 -2.04 -1.57
C ASP A 135 21.89 -2.67 -2.49
N GLN A 136 21.11 -3.62 -1.97
CA GLN A 136 20.03 -4.29 -2.69
C GLN A 136 18.85 -3.33 -2.88
N PHE A 137 18.22 -3.41 -4.05
CA PHE A 137 16.91 -2.82 -4.29
C PHE A 137 15.79 -3.84 -4.09
N ASN A 138 14.69 -3.38 -3.49
CA ASN A 138 13.40 -3.98 -3.70
C ASN A 138 12.88 -3.47 -5.05
N THR A 139 12.51 -4.36 -5.96
CA THR A 139 12.15 -3.98 -7.33
C THR A 139 10.79 -4.50 -7.74
N ASN A 140 10.22 -3.90 -8.79
CA ASN A 140 9.00 -4.38 -9.46
C ASN A 140 7.81 -4.45 -8.50
N ARG A 141 7.60 -3.39 -7.71
CA ARG A 141 6.43 -3.24 -6.83
C ARG A 141 5.40 -2.38 -7.52
N ILE A 142 4.22 -2.94 -7.74
CA ILE A 142 3.10 -2.24 -8.35
C ILE A 142 1.91 -2.31 -7.39
N LEU A 143 1.44 -1.16 -6.92
CA LEU A 143 0.14 -1.04 -6.27
C LEU A 143 -0.75 -0.21 -7.19
N TYR A 144 -1.86 -0.78 -7.65
CA TYR A 144 -2.79 -0.13 -8.56
C TYR A 144 -4.21 -0.18 -7.99
N ASN A 145 -4.86 0.97 -7.83
CA ASN A 145 -6.21 1.03 -7.28
C ASN A 145 -6.31 0.33 -5.91
N VAL A 146 -5.46 0.70 -4.96
CA VAL A 146 -5.48 0.11 -3.61
C VAL A 146 -5.80 1.16 -2.56
N ARG A 147 -6.48 0.74 -1.49
CA ARG A 147 -6.76 1.61 -0.34
C ARG A 147 -6.43 1.00 0.99
N GLY A 148 -5.99 1.83 1.93
CA GLY A 148 -5.91 1.51 3.35
C GLY A 148 -6.74 2.51 4.16
N ILE A 149 -7.57 2.01 5.07
CA ILE A 149 -8.42 2.82 5.97
C ILE A 149 -8.36 2.29 7.39
N ASP A 150 -8.65 3.16 8.36
CA ASP A 150 -8.67 2.85 9.79
C ASP A 150 -7.34 2.26 10.31
N CYS A 151 -6.21 2.69 9.73
CA CYS A 151 -4.89 2.15 10.05
C CYS A 151 -4.14 2.97 11.11
N ILE A 152 -3.64 2.31 12.16
CA ILE A 152 -2.65 2.84 13.11
C ILE A 152 -1.25 2.45 12.62
N ALA A 153 -0.88 2.97 11.45
CA ALA A 153 0.30 2.52 10.71
C ALA A 153 0.98 3.64 9.91
N GLN A 154 2.21 3.38 9.47
CA GLN A 154 2.82 4.14 8.38
C GLN A 154 2.08 3.86 7.07
N GLY A 155 2.17 4.79 6.13
CA GLY A 155 1.57 4.64 4.81
C GLY A 155 2.58 3.97 3.88
N PHE A 156 3.16 4.78 3.00
CA PHE A 156 4.25 4.38 2.14
C PHE A 156 5.57 4.53 2.89
N PHE A 157 6.12 3.40 3.32
CA PHE A 157 7.40 3.32 4.01
C PHE A 157 8.41 2.57 3.14
N GLY A 158 9.68 2.99 3.19
CA GLY A 158 10.67 2.24 2.42
C GLY A 158 12.11 2.70 2.49
N LEU A 159 12.95 1.72 2.17
CA LEU A 159 14.37 1.86 1.87
C LEU A 159 14.64 1.15 0.53
N ASN A 160 15.48 1.75 -0.31
CA ASN A 160 16.01 1.12 -1.53
C ASN A 160 14.93 0.50 -2.43
N LEU A 161 14.11 1.35 -3.05
CA LEU A 161 13.06 0.93 -3.99
C LEU A 161 13.44 1.32 -5.41
N LYS A 162 13.20 0.41 -6.36
CA LYS A 162 13.46 0.66 -7.77
C LYS A 162 12.42 0.06 -8.70
N ASP A 163 12.26 0.62 -9.90
CA ASP A 163 11.40 0.10 -10.98
C ASP A 163 9.99 -0.25 -10.46
N SER A 164 9.34 0.73 -9.83
CA SER A 164 8.09 0.52 -9.07
C SER A 164 7.06 1.62 -9.31
N ALA A 165 5.79 1.29 -9.18
CA ALA A 165 4.69 2.22 -9.45
C ALA A 165 3.55 2.09 -8.44
N PHE A 166 3.10 3.22 -7.92
CA PHE A 166 1.94 3.35 -7.04
C PHE A 166 0.95 4.25 -7.75
N VAL A 167 -0.18 3.68 -8.16
CA VAL A 167 -1.10 4.33 -9.08
C VAL A 167 -2.51 4.24 -8.51
N ASN A 168 -3.15 5.39 -8.33
CA ASN A 168 -4.50 5.48 -7.79
C ASN A 168 -4.60 4.83 -6.40
N CYS A 169 -3.82 5.33 -5.45
CA CYS A 169 -3.76 4.77 -4.10
C CYS A 169 -4.32 5.76 -3.07
N LEU A 170 -5.12 5.25 -2.15
CA LEU A 170 -5.56 5.98 -0.95
C LEU A 170 -4.92 5.34 0.27
N TYR A 171 -4.41 6.16 1.18
CA TYR A 171 -4.12 5.67 2.52
C TYR A 171 -4.55 6.71 3.55
N ASP A 172 -5.54 6.34 4.33
CA ASP A 172 -5.97 7.09 5.49
C ASP A 172 -5.51 6.42 6.79
N LYS A 173 -4.97 7.24 7.68
CA LYS A 173 -4.51 6.80 8.99
C LYS A 173 -5.46 7.31 10.05
N VAL A 174 -5.62 6.53 11.13
CA VAL A 174 -6.30 7.00 12.33
C VAL A 174 -5.64 8.29 12.83
N GLN A 175 -6.42 9.35 12.99
CA GLN A 175 -5.91 10.65 13.43
C GLN A 175 -5.26 10.55 14.82
N GLY A 176 -4.29 11.44 15.08
CA GLY A 176 -3.58 11.49 16.36
C GLY A 176 -2.37 10.57 16.50
N ASN A 177 -2.18 9.59 15.61
CA ASN A 177 -0.96 8.76 15.64
C ASN A 177 0.26 9.47 15.02
N TYR A 178 1.48 9.07 15.41
CA TYR A 178 2.73 9.73 14.98
C TYR A 178 3.30 9.21 13.65
N TYR A 179 2.68 8.20 13.04
CA TYR A 179 3.20 7.54 11.85
C TYR A 179 3.16 8.44 10.60
N ARG A 180 4.11 8.23 9.70
CA ARG A 180 4.30 9.03 8.47
C ARG A 180 4.56 8.11 7.29
N SER A 181 4.21 8.57 6.09
CA SER A 181 4.80 8.05 4.87
C SER A 181 6.22 8.60 4.76
N GLN A 182 7.21 7.74 4.57
CA GLN A 182 8.61 8.16 4.51
C GLN A 182 9.49 7.22 3.69
N TYR A 183 10.37 7.81 2.89
CA TYR A 183 11.39 7.09 2.14
C TYR A 183 12.80 7.54 2.51
N SER A 184 13.71 6.57 2.45
CA SER A 184 15.14 6.69 2.75
C SER A 184 15.96 5.87 1.78
N GLY A 185 17.28 6.03 1.80
CA GLY A 185 18.18 5.27 0.93
C GLY A 185 17.96 5.58 -0.55
N LYS A 186 18.17 4.61 -1.43
CA LYS A 186 18.07 4.85 -2.88
C LYS A 186 16.63 4.73 -3.38
N LEU A 187 16.19 5.67 -4.19
CA LEU A 187 14.92 5.63 -4.90
C LEU A 187 15.19 5.86 -6.39
N ASP A 188 14.90 4.88 -7.23
CA ASP A 188 15.31 4.91 -8.63
C ASP A 188 14.18 4.41 -9.56
N HIS A 189 13.73 5.20 -10.53
CA HIS A 189 12.59 4.81 -11.39
C HIS A 189 11.34 4.43 -10.59
N VAL A 190 10.84 5.37 -9.78
CA VAL A 190 9.62 5.17 -8.97
C VAL A 190 8.55 6.20 -9.32
N LEU A 191 7.34 5.72 -9.62
CA LEU A 191 6.17 6.55 -9.93
C LEU A 191 5.17 6.51 -8.78
N PHE A 192 4.75 7.68 -8.31
CA PHE A 192 3.60 7.90 -7.45
C PHE A 192 2.58 8.75 -8.22
N PHE A 193 1.45 8.16 -8.58
CA PHE A 193 0.46 8.77 -9.46
C PHE A 193 -0.94 8.65 -8.87
N HIS A 194 -1.68 9.76 -8.75
CA HIS A 194 -3.00 9.75 -8.12
C HIS A 194 -2.99 9.17 -6.70
N ILE A 195 -2.04 9.62 -5.88
CA ILE A 195 -1.98 9.26 -4.45
C ILE A 195 -2.85 10.22 -3.64
N THR A 196 -3.62 9.71 -2.69
CA THR A 196 -4.37 10.52 -1.71
C THR A 196 -3.94 10.13 -0.29
N LEU A 197 -3.36 11.07 0.44
CA LEU A 197 -2.95 10.92 1.84
C LEU A 197 -3.62 12.01 2.70
N PRO A 198 -4.90 11.84 3.07
CA PRO A 198 -5.70 12.89 3.71
C PRO A 198 -5.22 13.22 5.13
N ASN A 199 -4.85 12.22 5.93
CA ASN A 199 -4.42 12.43 7.31
C ASN A 199 -2.94 12.11 7.53
N GLN A 200 -2.09 12.11 6.49
CA GLN A 200 -0.71 11.66 6.65
C GLN A 200 0.34 12.59 6.02
N THR A 201 1.39 12.87 6.79
CA THR A 201 2.59 13.57 6.30
C THR A 201 3.48 12.64 5.47
N TRP A 202 3.93 13.15 4.33
CA TRP A 202 5.02 12.58 3.53
C TRP A 202 6.37 13.17 3.96
N LEU A 203 7.38 12.33 4.18
CA LEU A 203 8.70 12.76 4.63
C LEU A 203 9.84 12.13 3.83
N TRP A 204 10.66 12.97 3.20
CA TRP A 204 11.94 12.59 2.61
C TRP A 204 13.03 12.59 3.68
N ARG A 205 13.64 11.43 3.95
CA ARG A 205 14.61 11.23 5.04
C ARG A 205 16.04 11.64 4.64
N SER A 206 16.86 11.94 5.64
CA SER A 206 18.20 12.56 5.49
C SER A 206 19.24 11.79 4.67
N ASN A 207 19.04 10.50 4.40
CA ASN A 207 19.93 9.66 3.60
C ASN A 207 19.31 9.26 2.24
N LEU A 208 18.20 9.90 1.86
CA LEU A 208 17.54 9.65 0.59
C LEU A 208 18.45 10.08 -0.59
N LYS A 209 18.51 9.25 -1.62
CA LYS A 209 19.13 9.50 -2.92
C LYS A 209 18.13 9.16 -4.01
N THR A 210 17.72 10.13 -4.81
CA THR A 210 16.66 9.94 -5.81
C THR A 210 17.18 10.05 -7.23
N ARG A 211 16.60 9.26 -8.14
CA ARG A 211 16.82 9.33 -9.58
C ARG A 211 15.54 8.91 -10.30
N ASN A 212 15.14 9.65 -11.33
CA ASN A 212 13.99 9.31 -12.19
C ASN A 212 12.71 8.99 -11.40
N CYS A 213 12.41 9.77 -10.36
CA CYS A 213 11.24 9.59 -9.51
C CYS A 213 10.17 10.66 -9.83
N TYR A 214 8.90 10.27 -9.75
CA TYR A 214 7.78 11.13 -10.14
C TYR A 214 6.66 11.08 -9.10
N ILE A 215 6.16 12.24 -8.69
CA ILE A 215 4.91 12.41 -7.95
C ILE A 215 3.98 13.28 -8.79
N LEU A 216 2.90 12.69 -9.29
CA LEU A 216 2.01 13.31 -10.28
C LEU A 216 0.56 13.22 -9.82
N ASN A 217 -0.24 14.24 -10.10
CA ASN A 217 -1.69 14.27 -9.86
C ASN A 217 -2.12 13.80 -8.47
N SER A 218 -1.37 14.16 -7.43
CA SER A 218 -1.54 13.60 -6.08
C SER A 218 -2.06 14.63 -5.08
N LEU A 219 -2.52 14.17 -3.92
CA LEU A 219 -3.10 14.96 -2.85
C LEU A 219 -2.49 14.54 -1.51
N PHE A 220 -1.84 15.46 -0.82
CA PHE A 220 -1.13 15.18 0.44
C PHE A 220 -1.54 16.14 1.56
N GLN A 221 -1.61 15.62 2.80
CA GLN A 221 -1.80 16.48 3.98
C GLN A 221 -0.63 17.45 4.15
N SER A 222 0.60 16.94 4.03
CA SER A 222 1.81 17.76 4.12
C SER A 222 2.99 16.99 3.54
N MET A 223 4.02 17.74 3.11
CA MET A 223 5.25 17.17 2.59
C MET A 223 6.46 17.86 3.21
N GLY A 224 7.38 17.05 3.76
CA GLY A 224 8.58 17.50 4.43
C GLY A 224 9.85 16.89 3.85
N THR A 225 10.96 17.60 3.98
CA THR A 225 12.30 17.16 3.56
C THR A 225 13.28 17.38 4.70
N MET A 226 13.94 16.31 5.13
CA MET A 226 14.99 16.40 6.15
C MET A 226 16.31 16.86 5.55
N LYS A 227 17.13 17.56 6.35
CA LYS A 227 18.50 17.92 5.99
C LYS A 227 19.27 16.67 5.56
N GLY A 228 19.92 16.74 4.39
CA GLY A 228 20.69 15.64 3.80
C GLY A 228 19.93 14.81 2.76
N ALA A 229 18.60 14.91 2.70
CA ALA A 229 17.80 14.24 1.68
C ALA A 229 18.10 14.83 0.30
N ASP A 230 18.46 13.98 -0.66
CA ASP A 230 18.64 14.38 -2.06
C ASP A 230 17.37 14.09 -2.86
N VAL A 231 16.59 15.14 -3.08
CA VAL A 231 15.32 15.12 -3.82
C VAL A 231 15.46 15.68 -5.24
N LEU A 232 16.68 15.88 -5.75
CA LEU A 232 16.92 16.45 -7.08
C LEU A 232 16.40 15.56 -8.20
N GLY A 233 16.36 14.24 -7.99
CA GLY A 233 15.81 13.27 -8.91
C GLY A 233 14.30 13.05 -8.81
N VAL A 234 13.59 13.87 -8.01
CA VAL A 234 12.13 13.81 -7.87
C VAL A 234 11.49 14.95 -8.67
N THR A 235 10.62 14.59 -9.61
CA THR A 235 9.71 15.52 -10.26
C THR A 235 8.38 15.49 -9.53
N ILE A 236 7.92 16.64 -9.02
CA ILE A 236 6.58 16.80 -8.45
C ILE A 236 5.79 17.76 -9.33
N SER A 237 4.67 17.28 -9.87
CA SER A 237 3.80 18.08 -10.73
C SER A 237 2.34 17.85 -10.38
N ASP A 238 1.51 18.87 -10.61
CA ASP A 238 0.06 18.78 -10.59
C ASP A 238 -0.45 18.18 -9.27
N THR A 239 0.16 18.57 -8.16
CA THR A 239 -0.11 18.01 -6.83
C THR A 239 -0.84 19.05 -5.96
N HIS A 240 -1.69 18.58 -5.05
CA HIS A 240 -2.37 19.40 -4.06
C HIS A 240 -1.76 19.13 -2.67
N ILE A 241 -1.47 20.19 -1.91
CA ILE A 241 -0.96 20.06 -0.54
C ILE A 241 -1.82 20.88 0.41
N MET A 242 -2.41 20.21 1.40
CA MET A 242 -3.36 20.83 2.32
C MET A 242 -2.68 21.72 3.36
N GLY A 243 -1.54 21.27 3.87
CA GLY A 243 -0.79 21.91 4.93
C GLY A 243 0.61 22.33 4.50
N LYS A 244 1.59 22.12 5.40
CA LYS A 244 2.97 22.55 5.17
C LYS A 244 3.60 21.78 3.99
N ASN A 245 4.28 22.52 3.13
CA ASN A 245 5.15 22.01 2.09
C ASN A 245 6.54 22.62 2.23
N SER A 246 7.58 21.79 2.35
CA SER A 246 8.98 22.26 2.34
C SER A 246 9.70 21.99 1.00
N MET A 247 8.99 21.54 -0.04
CA MET A 247 9.57 21.28 -1.35
C MET A 247 9.63 22.55 -2.19
N SER A 248 10.83 22.92 -2.65
CA SER A 248 11.06 24.14 -3.44
C SER A 248 10.71 24.01 -4.92
N LYS A 249 10.54 22.78 -5.45
CA LYS A 249 10.28 22.53 -6.88
C LYS A 249 9.03 21.67 -7.06
N THR A 250 7.87 22.32 -7.09
CA THR A 250 6.60 21.66 -7.46
C THR A 250 5.93 22.45 -8.57
N ALA A 251 5.79 21.85 -9.75
CA ALA A 251 5.04 22.46 -10.85
C ALA A 251 3.53 22.31 -10.60
N HIS A 252 2.75 23.35 -10.94
CA HIS A 252 1.27 23.35 -10.83
C HIS A 252 0.74 22.87 -9.47
N LEU A 253 1.33 23.39 -8.39
CA LEU A 253 0.90 23.14 -7.02
C LEU A 253 -0.39 23.91 -6.71
N THR A 254 -1.38 23.25 -6.12
CA THR A 254 -2.47 23.92 -5.40
C THR A 254 -2.40 23.65 -3.91
N VAL A 255 -2.97 24.55 -3.10
CA VAL A 255 -2.92 24.48 -1.64
C VAL A 255 -4.28 24.79 -1.01
N GLY A 256 -4.43 24.43 0.26
CA GLY A 256 -5.63 24.74 1.05
C GLY A 256 -6.50 23.51 1.34
N SER A 257 -7.72 23.73 1.79
CA SER A 257 -8.65 22.62 2.04
C SER A 257 -9.08 21.98 0.72
N PRO A 258 -9.03 20.64 0.59
CA PRO A 258 -9.54 19.95 -0.58
C PRO A 258 -11.07 19.82 -0.53
N MET A 259 -11.70 20.18 0.60
CA MET A 259 -13.14 20.11 0.84
C MET A 259 -13.71 18.70 0.71
N PHE A 260 -13.06 17.70 1.30
CA PHE A 260 -13.54 16.31 1.26
C PHE A 260 -15.03 16.20 1.60
N ILE A 261 -15.78 15.42 0.82
CA ILE A 261 -17.23 15.31 0.92
C ILE A 261 -17.67 14.72 2.27
N ASN A 262 -17.05 13.61 2.70
CA ASN A 262 -17.34 13.00 4.00
C ASN A 262 -16.13 12.20 4.53
N ALA A 263 -15.11 12.92 4.99
CA ALA A 263 -13.88 12.31 5.49
C ALA A 263 -14.10 11.43 6.73
N GLN A 264 -15.14 11.71 7.53
CA GLN A 264 -15.49 10.96 8.74
C GLN A 264 -15.97 9.54 8.41
N GLU A 265 -16.55 9.34 7.22
CA GLU A 265 -16.98 8.03 6.72
C GLU A 265 -15.99 7.44 5.72
N ASN A 266 -14.73 7.87 5.75
CA ASN A 266 -13.68 7.44 4.81
C ASN A 266 -14.00 7.76 3.33
N ASN A 267 -14.89 8.72 3.06
CA ASN A 267 -15.15 9.25 1.72
C ASN A 267 -14.32 10.50 1.46
N PHE A 268 -13.18 10.30 0.79
CA PHE A 268 -12.24 11.37 0.41
C PHE A 268 -12.42 11.85 -1.02
N ALA A 269 -13.59 11.64 -1.62
CA ALA A 269 -13.98 12.37 -2.82
C ALA A 269 -14.04 13.88 -2.53
N ILE A 270 -13.86 14.68 -3.57
CA ILE A 270 -13.84 16.14 -3.49
C ILE A 270 -14.95 16.73 -4.37
N PRO A 271 -15.53 17.88 -4.02
CA PRO A 271 -16.49 18.54 -4.87
C PRO A 271 -15.82 19.17 -6.09
N THR A 272 -16.57 19.39 -7.16
CA THR A 272 -16.09 20.13 -8.36
C THR A 272 -15.60 21.55 -8.06
N SER A 273 -16.05 22.16 -6.96
CA SER A 273 -15.59 23.46 -6.47
C SER A 273 -14.23 23.41 -5.77
N SER A 274 -13.67 22.22 -5.53
CA SER A 274 -12.39 22.03 -4.85
C SER A 274 -11.23 22.67 -5.61
N PRO A 275 -10.26 23.33 -4.92
CA PRO A 275 -9.02 23.75 -5.56
C PRO A 275 -8.22 22.57 -6.15
N ALA A 276 -8.48 21.34 -5.71
CA ALA A 276 -7.87 20.12 -6.21
C ALA A 276 -8.58 19.54 -7.46
N ALA A 277 -9.73 20.06 -7.87
CA ALA A 277 -10.55 19.52 -8.95
C ALA A 277 -10.22 20.13 -10.33
N GLY A 278 -10.34 19.30 -11.38
CA GLY A 278 -10.48 19.72 -12.78
C GLY A 278 -9.37 20.59 -13.40
N ASN A 279 -8.15 20.59 -12.85
CA ASN A 279 -7.10 21.54 -13.25
C ASN A 279 -5.71 20.91 -13.48
N ALA A 280 -5.57 19.59 -13.33
CA ALA A 280 -4.37 18.88 -13.78
C ALA A 280 -4.55 18.43 -15.24
N PRO A 281 -3.52 18.51 -16.09
CA PRO A 281 -3.58 17.99 -17.45
C PRO A 281 -3.80 16.47 -17.43
N ARG A 282 -4.66 15.97 -18.31
CA ARG A 282 -4.81 14.53 -18.51
C ARG A 282 -3.55 13.96 -19.15
N LEU A 283 -2.91 13.01 -18.47
CA LEU A 283 -1.84 12.19 -19.07
C LEU A 283 -2.45 11.16 -20.03
N GLN A 284 -1.68 10.71 -21.02
CA GLN A 284 -2.14 9.85 -22.12
C GLN A 284 -2.94 8.60 -21.67
N THR A 285 -2.65 8.09 -20.47
CA THR A 285 -3.42 7.04 -19.81
C THR A 285 -3.62 7.40 -18.33
N VAL A 286 -4.85 7.76 -17.95
CA VAL A 286 -5.21 8.02 -16.55
C VAL A 286 -6.07 6.86 -16.03
N PRO A 287 -5.73 6.26 -14.87
CA PRO A 287 -6.55 5.21 -14.29
C PRO A 287 -7.98 5.70 -14.00
N ALA A 288 -8.94 4.77 -13.99
CA ALA A 288 -10.21 5.00 -13.30
C ALA A 288 -9.91 5.39 -11.84
N ASP A 289 -10.86 6.09 -11.22
CA ASP A 289 -10.73 6.46 -9.81
C ASP A 289 -10.80 5.23 -8.90
N ILE A 290 -10.63 5.45 -7.59
CA ILE A 290 -10.52 4.37 -6.63
C ILE A 290 -11.80 3.53 -6.45
N ASN A 291 -12.93 4.05 -6.92
CA ASN A 291 -14.22 3.38 -6.96
C ASN A 291 -14.50 2.74 -8.34
N GLY A 292 -13.57 2.85 -9.28
CA GLY A 292 -13.69 2.30 -10.64
C GLY A 292 -14.41 3.22 -11.63
N LYS A 293 -14.67 4.48 -11.28
CA LYS A 293 -15.29 5.46 -12.20
C LYS A 293 -14.25 5.96 -13.20
N ALA A 294 -14.57 5.90 -14.49
CA ALA A 294 -13.65 6.33 -15.54
C ALA A 294 -13.51 7.86 -15.59
N ARG A 295 -12.28 8.36 -15.78
CA ARG A 295 -12.02 9.79 -15.99
C ARG A 295 -12.33 10.18 -17.44
N GLN A 296 -13.39 10.97 -17.63
CA GLN A 296 -13.87 11.32 -18.97
C GLN A 296 -13.28 12.63 -19.53
N ASN A 297 -12.85 13.54 -18.65
CA ASN A 297 -12.41 14.89 -19.05
C ASN A 297 -10.93 14.95 -19.48
N ASP A 298 -10.59 15.97 -20.25
CA ASP A 298 -9.26 16.39 -20.70
C ASP A 298 -8.42 17.04 -19.57
N LYS A 299 -9.10 17.51 -18.52
CA LYS A 299 -8.50 17.84 -17.22
C LYS A 299 -8.94 16.82 -16.17
N VAL A 300 -8.05 16.49 -15.25
CA VAL A 300 -8.29 15.49 -14.22
C VAL A 300 -8.15 16.07 -12.82
N ASP A 301 -8.88 15.47 -11.90
CA ASP A 301 -8.80 15.77 -10.48
C ASP A 301 -7.54 15.19 -9.86
N ARG A 302 -6.97 15.90 -8.89
CA ARG A 302 -5.83 15.40 -8.12
C ARG A 302 -6.28 14.40 -7.08
N GLY A 303 -5.43 13.42 -6.81
CA GLY A 303 -5.73 12.32 -5.90
C GLY A 303 -6.46 11.16 -6.59
N ALA A 304 -6.99 10.26 -5.79
CA ALA A 304 -7.46 8.94 -6.18
C ALA A 304 -8.96 8.93 -6.54
N PHE A 305 -9.67 10.03 -6.29
CA PHE A 305 -11.09 10.18 -6.59
C PHE A 305 -11.29 11.05 -7.84
N ILE A 306 -12.43 10.87 -8.49
CA ILE A 306 -13.00 11.87 -9.40
C ILE A 306 -13.83 12.85 -8.56
N ALA A 307 -13.82 14.12 -8.94
CA ALA A 307 -14.66 15.12 -8.28
C ALA A 307 -16.15 14.86 -8.52
N GLU A 308 -16.97 15.17 -7.53
CA GLU A 308 -18.43 15.01 -7.55
C GLU A 308 -19.18 16.35 -7.50
#